data_AF-A0A9D6SXS4-F1
#
_entry.id   AF-A0A9D6SXS4-F1
#
_cell.length_a   1.000
_cell.length_b   1.000
_cell.length_c   1.000
_cell.angle_alpha   90.00
_cell.angle_beta   90.00
_cell.angle_gamma   90.00
#
_symmetry.space_group_name_H-M   'P 1'
#
loop_
_entity.id
_entity.type
_entity.pdbx_description
1 polymer ?
#
loop_
_entity_poly.entity_id
_entity_poly.type
_entity_poly.pdbx_seq_one_letter_code
_entity_poly.pdbx_strand_id
1 'polypeptide(L)'
;MDRRLLLATIGAAGCLAALVLGGCSAETREKILPYFFDGVPRAGQPAAPPTRRVRRDLLREIDELKRQIAQAQAALKAVSERGHAEEKESPVEEAETWEDAAKLLPKDAAGHVDWVQAVKTKTIVPRAGLVSTAPEQAVLDMNVDLAPPSSKLFSVTFPHAAHTMWLSCASCHPAIFPLKRQAAPTTITMAENLAGRYCGVCHGRVAFGFEGRCARCHARVPATADRPVDEQPRTPIEGATAWKDAVKLLPGAAGGPDWAKALTEGVIAPRAGADPKAEDEPVFPLDVTLVPADNPAFKVVFPHGAHTAVLSCATCHPAIFKMAAGGDPITMPKIYAGEYCGRCHGKVAFLPATACGRCHPVMAGG
;
A
#
# COMPACT_ATOMS: atom_id res chain seq x y z
N MET A 1 -77.66 -23.59 40.17
CA MET A 1 -78.39 -24.84 39.88
C MET A 1 -77.52 -25.70 39.00
N ASP A 2 -77.31 -26.91 39.47
CA ASP A 2 -76.52 -27.99 38.90
C ASP A 2 -77.12 -28.52 37.59
N ARG A 3 -76.27 -28.99 36.64
CA ARG A 3 -76.33 -30.33 36.01
C ARG A 3 -75.78 -30.44 34.58
N ARG A 4 -74.93 -31.48 34.43
CA ARG A 4 -74.88 -32.49 33.34
C ARG A 4 -74.21 -32.08 32.01
N LEU A 5 -73.52 -32.93 31.27
CA LEU A 5 -72.90 -34.27 31.38
C LEU A 5 -72.26 -34.56 29.98
N LEU A 6 -71.52 -35.67 29.87
CA LEU A 6 -71.13 -36.44 28.66
C LEU A 6 -69.77 -36.12 28.01
N LEU A 7 -68.73 -36.96 28.20
CA LEU A 7 -68.45 -38.32 27.65
C LEU A 7 -67.78 -38.20 26.26
N ALA A 8 -66.46 -38.43 26.15
CA ALA A 8 -65.78 -39.72 25.84
C ALA A 8 -65.70 -39.95 24.31
N THR A 9 -64.62 -40.40 23.67
CA THR A 9 -63.80 -41.61 23.88
C THR A 9 -62.55 -41.57 22.95
N ILE A 10 -61.37 -41.94 23.47
CA ILE A 10 -60.53 -43.13 23.15
C ILE A 10 -59.59 -43.03 21.93
N GLY A 11 -58.29 -43.27 22.19
CA GLY A 11 -57.29 -43.70 21.22
C GLY A 11 -55.94 -43.97 21.89
N ALA A 12 -55.70 -45.23 22.26
CA ALA A 12 -54.50 -45.70 22.94
C ALA A 12 -53.30 -45.92 21.98
N ALA A 13 -52.08 -45.61 22.43
CA ALA A 13 -50.84 -46.27 22.00
C ALA A 13 -49.74 -46.02 23.04
N GLY A 14 -49.09 -47.09 23.51
CA GLY A 14 -48.22 -47.07 24.68
C GLY A 14 -46.72 -46.83 24.42
N CYS A 15 -46.01 -46.80 25.55
CA CYS A 15 -44.56 -46.98 25.77
C CYS A 15 -43.60 -45.86 25.34
N LEU A 16 -43.17 -45.03 26.31
CA LEU A 16 -41.79 -45.06 26.83
C LEU A 16 -41.69 -44.23 28.13
N ALA A 17 -40.84 -44.66 29.04
CA ALA A 17 -40.76 -44.26 30.44
C ALA A 17 -40.57 -42.75 30.70
N ALA A 18 -41.39 -42.20 31.61
CA ALA A 18 -41.14 -40.94 32.29
C ALA A 18 -41.09 -41.19 33.81
N LEU A 19 -39.88 -41.18 34.38
CA LEU A 19 -39.64 -41.32 35.80
C LEU A 19 -38.69 -40.22 36.27
N VAL A 20 -39.09 -39.58 37.37
CA VAL A 20 -38.31 -38.74 38.31
C VAL A 20 -38.19 -37.23 38.02
N LEU A 21 -39.22 -36.47 38.44
CA LEU A 21 -39.06 -35.13 39.02
C LEU A 21 -40.00 -34.98 40.22
N GLY A 22 -39.55 -35.42 41.39
CA GLY A 22 -40.14 -35.11 42.70
C GLY A 22 -39.02 -34.63 43.62
N GLY A 23 -39.05 -33.34 43.95
CA GLY A 23 -37.92 -32.60 44.53
C GLY A 23 -37.55 -33.00 45.95
N CYS A 24 -36.25 -32.89 46.27
CA CYS A 24 -35.73 -32.95 47.64
C CYS A 24 -36.52 -31.98 48.53
N SER A 25 -37.05 -32.49 49.64
CA SER A 25 -37.80 -31.70 50.63
C SER A 25 -36.92 -30.57 51.19
N ALA A 26 -37.55 -29.51 51.72
CA ALA A 26 -36.83 -28.40 52.37
C ALA A 26 -35.85 -28.90 53.45
N GLU A 27 -36.22 -29.97 54.15
CA GLU A 27 -35.41 -30.61 55.18
C GLU A 27 -34.15 -31.30 54.64
N THR A 28 -34.20 -31.90 53.44
CA THR A 28 -33.00 -32.45 52.79
C THR A 28 -32.06 -31.33 52.36
N ARG A 29 -32.60 -30.18 51.92
CA ARG A 29 -31.80 -29.02 51.50
C ARG A 29 -31.06 -28.40 52.70
N GLU A 30 -31.72 -28.30 53.85
CA GLU A 30 -31.09 -27.81 55.09
C GLU A 30 -30.00 -28.74 55.62
N LYS A 31 -30.12 -30.06 55.42
CA LYS A 31 -29.09 -31.03 55.83
C LYS A 31 -27.84 -31.02 54.94
N ILE A 32 -27.96 -30.59 53.69
CA ILE A 32 -26.86 -30.56 52.72
C ILE A 32 -26.06 -29.24 52.78
N LEU A 33 -26.71 -28.11 53.09
CA LEU A 33 -26.09 -26.79 53.15
C LEU A 33 -24.78 -26.71 53.98
N PRO A 34 -24.66 -27.36 55.16
CA PRO A 34 -23.43 -27.35 55.96
C PRO A 34 -22.22 -28.07 55.32
N TYR A 35 -22.42 -28.83 54.23
CA TYR A 35 -21.32 -29.45 53.48
C TYR A 35 -20.70 -28.51 52.45
N PHE A 36 -21.41 -27.44 52.07
CA PHE A 36 -20.98 -26.50 51.03
C PHE A 36 -20.66 -25.10 51.57
N PHE A 37 -21.29 -24.68 52.67
CA PHE A 37 -21.14 -23.33 53.20
C PHE A 37 -20.78 -23.35 54.69
N ASP A 38 -19.73 -22.60 55.04
CA ASP A 38 -19.32 -22.37 56.41
C ASP A 38 -20.32 -21.44 57.14
N GLY A 39 -20.64 -21.75 58.40
CA GLY A 39 -21.52 -20.92 59.26
C GLY A 39 -23.00 -21.31 59.30
N VAL A 40 -23.40 -22.39 58.61
CA VAL A 40 -24.77 -22.94 58.70
C VAL A 40 -24.89 -23.84 59.95
N PRO A 41 -25.85 -23.59 60.88
CA PRO A 41 -26.06 -24.45 62.05
C PRO A 41 -26.49 -25.86 61.62
N ARG A 42 -25.96 -26.91 62.27
CA ARG A 42 -26.51 -28.27 62.14
C ARG A 42 -27.71 -28.38 63.08
N ALA A 43 -28.73 -29.15 62.70
CA ALA A 43 -29.91 -29.37 63.55
C ALA A 43 -29.47 -29.83 64.96
N GLY A 44 -29.70 -28.97 65.96
CA GLY A 44 -29.35 -29.20 67.36
C GLY A 44 -27.92 -28.83 67.80
N GLN A 45 -27.09 -28.18 66.97
CA GLN A 45 -25.74 -27.72 67.35
C GLN A 45 -25.46 -26.27 66.89
N PRO A 46 -24.77 -25.43 67.70
CA PRO A 46 -24.40 -24.08 67.30
C PRO A 46 -23.46 -24.07 66.10
N ALA A 47 -23.52 -23.02 65.28
CA ALA A 47 -22.69 -22.88 64.10
C ALA A 47 -21.19 -22.88 64.48
N ALA A 48 -20.41 -23.75 63.84
CA ALA A 48 -18.95 -23.72 63.97
C ALA A 48 -18.40 -22.43 63.33
N PRO A 49 -17.36 -21.81 63.91
CA PRO A 49 -16.77 -20.60 63.34
C PRO A 49 -16.26 -20.88 61.92
N PRO A 50 -16.43 -19.94 60.97
CA PRO A 50 -16.09 -20.16 59.58
C PRO A 50 -14.60 -20.50 59.47
N THR A 51 -14.29 -21.65 58.89
CA THR A 51 -12.92 -21.99 58.57
C THR A 51 -12.58 -21.18 57.33
N ARG A 52 -12.11 -19.95 57.54
CA ARG A 52 -11.62 -19.07 56.46
C ARG A 52 -10.36 -19.67 55.85
N ARG A 53 -10.50 -20.81 55.17
CA ARG A 53 -9.51 -21.41 54.30
C ARG A 53 -9.69 -20.69 52.97
N VAL A 54 -9.38 -19.39 52.95
CA VAL A 54 -8.85 -18.80 51.72
C VAL A 54 -7.71 -19.73 51.36
N ARG A 55 -7.87 -20.44 50.25
CA ARG A 55 -6.89 -21.38 49.71
C ARG A 55 -5.51 -20.71 49.85
N ARG A 56 -4.66 -21.19 50.76
CA ARG A 56 -3.32 -20.59 51.04
C ARG A 56 -2.48 -20.54 49.76
N ASP A 57 -2.80 -21.40 48.82
CA ASP A 57 -2.40 -21.41 47.41
C ASP A 57 -2.81 -20.13 46.67
N LEU A 58 -4.07 -19.68 46.74
CA LEU A 58 -4.51 -18.43 46.10
C LEU A 58 -3.80 -17.19 46.66
N LEU A 59 -3.58 -17.13 47.98
CA LEU A 59 -2.83 -16.01 48.57
C LEU A 59 -1.36 -16.02 48.13
N ARG A 60 -0.74 -17.20 48.07
CA ARG A 60 0.61 -17.35 47.53
C ARG A 60 0.68 -16.97 46.05
N GLU A 61 -0.33 -17.33 45.27
CA GLU A 61 -0.42 -17.01 43.86
C GLU A 61 -0.60 -15.50 43.63
N ILE A 62 -1.43 -14.83 44.45
CA ILE A 62 -1.56 -13.37 44.43
C ILE A 62 -0.24 -12.68 44.81
N ASP A 63 0.46 -13.16 45.82
CA ASP A 63 1.73 -12.57 46.25
C ASP A 63 2.85 -12.79 45.22
N GLU A 64 2.85 -13.94 44.55
CA GLU A 64 3.75 -14.24 43.43
C GLU A 64 3.45 -13.33 42.22
N LEU A 65 2.18 -13.20 41.83
CA LEU A 65 1.77 -12.29 40.76
C LEU A 65 2.15 -10.84 41.06
N LYS A 66 2.01 -10.38 42.31
CA LYS A 66 2.45 -9.04 42.72
C LYS A 66 3.97 -8.86 42.57
N ARG A 67 4.77 -9.87 42.90
CA ARG A 67 6.23 -9.83 42.70
C ARG A 67 6.58 -9.78 41.22
N GLN A 68 5.91 -10.59 40.40
CA GLN A 68 6.12 -10.60 38.95
C GLN A 68 5.77 -9.26 38.31
N ILE A 69 4.65 -8.64 38.73
CA ILE A 69 4.27 -7.28 38.28
C ILE A 69 5.33 -6.26 38.70
N ALA A 70 5.80 -6.29 39.94
CA ALA A 70 6.83 -5.36 40.42
C ALA A 70 8.16 -5.53 39.66
N GLN A 71 8.56 -6.78 39.37
CA GLN A 71 9.75 -7.09 38.57
C GLN A 71 9.58 -6.62 37.11
N ALA A 72 8.42 -6.84 36.51
CA ALA A 72 8.12 -6.38 35.15
C ALA A 72 8.15 -4.84 35.07
N GLN A 73 7.58 -4.14 36.06
CA GLN A 73 7.62 -2.69 36.15
C GLN A 73 9.05 -2.15 36.34
N ALA A 74 9.85 -2.80 37.19
CA ALA A 74 11.26 -2.43 37.39
C ALA A 74 12.10 -2.68 36.13
N ALA A 75 11.86 -3.80 35.43
CA ALA A 75 12.52 -4.09 34.16
C ALA A 75 12.12 -3.08 33.07
N LEU A 76 10.85 -2.72 32.97
CA LEU A 76 10.36 -1.70 32.03
C LEU A 76 11.00 -0.33 32.31
N LYS A 77 11.08 0.06 33.59
CA LYS A 77 11.75 1.29 34.01
C LYS A 77 13.25 1.26 33.67
N ALA A 78 13.93 0.16 33.93
CA ALA A 78 15.35 0.01 33.62
C ALA A 78 15.65 -0.05 32.10
N VAL A 79 14.69 -0.45 31.27
CA VAL A 79 14.80 -0.38 29.80
C VAL A 79 14.55 1.06 29.33
N SER A 80 13.56 1.75 29.89
CA SER A 80 13.29 3.16 29.61
C SER A 80 14.46 4.06 30.00
N GLU A 81 15.09 3.82 31.16
CA GLU A 81 16.27 4.56 31.60
C GLU A 81 17.54 4.22 30.78
N ARG A 82 17.64 2.99 30.26
CA ARG A 82 18.73 2.60 29.33
C ARG A 82 18.56 3.18 27.92
N GLY A 83 17.33 3.46 27.49
CA GLY A 83 17.06 4.18 26.24
C GLY A 83 17.53 5.64 26.25
N HIS A 84 17.90 6.17 27.42
CA HIS A 84 18.42 7.54 27.60
C HIS A 84 19.92 7.59 27.92
N ALA A 85 20.63 6.45 27.93
CA ALA A 85 22.07 6.43 28.13
C ALA A 85 22.80 6.75 26.80
N GLU A 86 23.11 8.04 26.60
CA GLU A 86 24.09 8.65 25.67
C GLU A 86 24.70 7.69 24.64
N GLU A 87 23.93 7.34 23.61
CA GLU A 87 24.46 6.82 22.35
C GLU A 87 24.92 8.07 21.58
N LYS A 88 26.23 8.20 21.29
CA LYS A 88 26.85 9.36 20.62
C LYS A 88 25.91 9.95 19.57
N GLU A 89 25.45 11.18 19.79
CA GLU A 89 24.54 11.88 18.89
C GLU A 89 25.10 11.81 17.46
N SER A 90 24.28 11.33 16.53
CA SER A 90 24.68 11.23 15.13
C SER A 90 24.95 12.64 14.61
N PRO A 91 25.96 12.88 13.76
CA PRO A 91 26.22 14.20 13.17
C PRO A 91 25.00 14.82 12.46
N VAL A 92 24.03 13.98 12.06
CA VAL A 92 22.74 14.45 11.49
C VAL A 92 21.90 15.21 12.52
N GLU A 93 21.95 14.82 13.79
CA GLU A 93 21.13 15.39 14.86
C GLU A 93 21.62 16.77 15.31
N GLU A 94 22.89 17.10 15.00
CA GLU A 94 23.46 18.44 15.18
C GLU A 94 23.11 19.40 14.04
N ALA A 95 22.52 18.92 12.93
CA ALA A 95 22.24 19.77 11.77
C ALA A 95 21.12 20.77 12.07
N GLU A 96 21.42 22.06 11.92
CA GLU A 96 20.45 23.15 12.13
C GLU A 96 19.54 23.40 10.92
N THR A 97 19.96 22.96 9.73
CA THR A 97 19.24 23.16 8.46
C THR A 97 18.90 21.83 7.79
N TRP A 98 17.83 21.84 6.99
CA TRP A 98 17.46 20.68 6.18
C TRP A 98 18.56 20.32 5.19
N GLU A 99 19.20 21.31 4.59
CA GLU A 99 20.24 21.14 3.59
C GLU A 99 21.47 20.40 4.17
N ASP A 100 21.82 20.68 5.42
CA ASP A 100 22.95 20.02 6.09
C ASP A 100 22.58 18.60 6.56
N ALA A 101 21.38 18.43 7.13
CA ALA A 101 20.86 17.11 7.47
C ALA A 101 20.79 16.20 6.23
N ALA A 102 20.29 16.74 5.11
CA ALA A 102 20.14 16.00 3.87
C ALA A 102 21.48 15.54 3.27
N LYS A 103 22.60 16.22 3.53
CA LYS A 103 23.94 15.76 3.07
C LYS A 103 24.45 14.54 3.84
N LEU A 104 24.05 14.43 5.10
CA LEU A 104 24.53 13.41 6.02
C LEU A 104 23.63 12.16 6.05
N LEU A 105 22.37 12.29 5.62
CA LEU A 105 21.43 11.17 5.54
C LEU A 105 21.77 10.20 4.40
N PRO A 106 21.58 8.88 4.60
CA PRO A 106 21.78 7.88 3.56
C PRO A 106 20.85 8.13 2.38
N LYS A 107 21.33 7.82 1.19
CA LYS A 107 20.62 8.02 -0.08
C LYS A 107 20.25 6.71 -0.74
N ASP A 108 19.11 6.70 -1.43
CA ASP A 108 18.78 5.64 -2.38
C ASP A 108 19.58 5.77 -3.68
N ALA A 109 19.45 4.80 -4.57
CA ALA A 109 20.15 4.77 -5.86
C ALA A 109 19.91 6.06 -6.68
N ALA A 110 18.70 6.63 -6.55
CA ALA A 110 18.30 7.85 -7.22
C ALA A 110 18.67 9.14 -6.45
N GLY A 111 19.45 9.05 -5.36
CA GLY A 111 19.95 10.20 -4.61
C GLY A 111 18.96 10.83 -3.62
N HIS A 112 17.80 10.22 -3.36
CA HIS A 112 16.83 10.71 -2.37
C HIS A 112 17.15 10.18 -0.97
N VAL A 113 16.72 10.88 0.08
CA VAL A 113 16.88 10.39 1.46
C VAL A 113 16.18 9.04 1.64
N ASP A 114 16.93 8.04 2.12
CA ASP A 114 16.39 6.75 2.53
C ASP A 114 16.15 6.75 4.05
N TRP A 115 14.93 7.14 4.43
CA TRP A 115 14.50 7.20 5.83
C TRP A 115 14.54 5.85 6.54
N VAL A 116 14.20 4.76 5.83
CA VAL A 116 14.19 3.42 6.41
C VAL A 116 15.62 2.99 6.73
N GLN A 117 16.56 3.24 5.82
CA GLN A 117 17.97 2.98 6.05
C GLN A 117 18.51 3.85 7.18
N ALA A 118 18.14 5.14 7.24
CA ALA A 118 18.58 6.06 8.29
C ALA A 118 18.21 5.57 9.70
N VAL A 119 16.96 5.11 9.89
CA VAL A 119 16.51 4.55 11.18
C VAL A 119 17.19 3.22 11.47
N LYS A 120 17.26 2.30 10.49
CA LYS A 120 17.87 0.97 10.68
C LYS A 120 19.36 1.03 11.04
N THR A 121 20.07 1.99 10.47
CA THR A 121 21.50 2.20 10.73
C THR A 121 21.77 3.08 11.94
N LYS A 122 20.71 3.53 12.65
CA LYS A 122 20.79 4.53 13.73
C LYS A 122 21.49 5.83 13.32
N THR A 123 21.43 6.18 12.04
CA THR A 123 21.88 7.49 11.56
C THR A 123 20.98 8.60 12.11
N ILE A 124 19.72 8.27 12.42
CA ILE A 124 18.79 9.11 13.17
C ILE A 124 18.09 8.27 14.24
N VAL A 125 17.77 8.89 15.37
CA VAL A 125 16.88 8.33 16.39
C VAL A 125 15.63 9.20 16.49
N PRO A 126 14.53 8.84 15.78
CA PRO A 126 13.34 9.67 15.75
C PRO A 126 12.74 9.87 17.14
N ARG A 127 12.44 11.13 17.50
CA ARG A 127 11.73 11.46 18.73
C ARG A 127 10.26 11.01 18.64
N ALA A 128 9.67 10.67 19.78
CA ALA A 128 8.25 10.28 19.89
C ALA A 128 7.26 11.36 19.41
N GLY A 129 7.68 12.62 19.38
CA GLY A 129 6.89 13.71 18.83
C GLY A 129 7.64 15.05 18.86
N LEU A 130 6.91 16.12 18.54
CA LEU A 130 7.47 17.48 18.50
C LEU A 130 7.78 18.06 19.89
N VAL A 131 7.09 17.57 20.92
CA VAL A 131 7.29 17.96 22.32
C VAL A 131 7.95 16.81 23.07
N SER A 132 8.81 17.13 24.04
CA SER A 132 9.56 16.16 24.83
C SER A 132 8.67 15.20 25.64
N THR A 133 7.43 15.59 25.90
CA THR A 133 6.44 14.78 26.65
C THR A 133 5.55 13.94 25.74
N ALA A 134 5.81 13.89 24.42
CA ALA A 134 5.00 13.10 23.51
C ALA A 134 5.10 11.61 23.87
N PRO A 135 3.98 10.89 23.97
CA PRO A 135 4.00 9.48 24.31
C PRO A 135 4.67 8.69 23.17
N GLU A 136 5.56 7.78 23.54
CA GLU A 136 6.18 6.86 22.58
C GLU A 136 5.11 6.02 21.88
N GLN A 137 5.24 5.88 20.55
CA GLN A 137 4.31 5.12 19.74
C GLN A 137 5.00 3.88 19.19
N ALA A 138 4.34 2.73 19.32
CA ALA A 138 4.85 1.49 18.74
C ALA A 138 4.81 1.55 17.21
N VAL A 139 5.80 0.93 16.58
CA VAL A 139 5.81 0.69 15.13
C VAL A 139 4.64 -0.24 14.79
N LEU A 140 3.81 0.19 13.85
CA LEU A 140 2.65 -0.57 13.42
C LEU A 140 3.03 -1.44 12.20
N ASP A 141 3.15 -2.74 12.41
CA ASP A 141 3.47 -3.68 11.34
C ASP A 141 2.20 -4.20 10.64
N MET A 142 1.67 -3.39 9.73
CA MET A 142 0.59 -3.79 8.83
C MET A 142 0.71 -3.13 7.45
N ASN A 143 0.19 -3.82 6.44
CA ASN A 143 0.09 -3.28 5.09
C ASN A 143 -1.36 -2.93 4.76
N VAL A 144 -1.55 -1.86 3.99
CA VAL A 144 -2.83 -1.51 3.38
C VAL A 144 -2.67 -1.61 1.86
N ASP A 145 -3.46 -2.49 1.26
CA ASP A 145 -3.50 -2.64 -0.19
C ASP A 145 -4.61 -1.77 -0.80
N LEU A 146 -4.23 -0.88 -1.69
CA LEU A 146 -5.12 -0.03 -2.47
C LEU A 146 -5.19 -0.59 -3.89
N ALA A 147 -6.30 -1.22 -4.24
CA ALA A 147 -6.51 -1.76 -5.59
C ALA A 147 -7.46 -0.85 -6.38
N PRO A 148 -7.01 -0.23 -7.50
CA PRO A 148 -7.92 0.54 -8.33
C PRO A 148 -8.85 -0.42 -9.10
N PRO A 149 -10.13 -0.04 -9.32
CA PRO A 149 -11.06 -0.85 -10.10
C PRO A 149 -10.63 -1.06 -11.56
N SER A 150 -9.85 -0.12 -12.09
CA SER A 150 -9.45 -0.09 -13.50
C SER A 150 -8.44 -1.17 -13.87
N SER A 151 -7.49 -1.50 -13.00
CA SER A 151 -6.50 -2.55 -13.25
C SER A 151 -5.76 -2.96 -11.99
N LYS A 152 -5.64 -4.28 -11.78
CA LYS A 152 -4.84 -4.88 -10.71
C LYS A 152 -3.34 -4.59 -10.85
N LEU A 153 -2.84 -4.26 -12.05
CA LEU A 153 -1.45 -3.92 -12.29
C LEU A 153 -1.00 -2.72 -11.43
N PHE A 154 -1.92 -1.79 -11.19
CA PHE A 154 -1.67 -0.58 -10.42
C PHE A 154 -2.09 -0.69 -8.95
N SER A 155 -2.25 -1.90 -8.41
CA SER A 155 -2.43 -2.07 -6.97
C SER A 155 -1.21 -1.54 -6.21
N VAL A 156 -1.46 -0.74 -5.18
CA VAL A 156 -0.43 -0.17 -4.29
C VAL A 156 -0.47 -0.87 -2.95
N THR A 157 0.70 -1.19 -2.41
CA THR A 157 0.84 -1.65 -1.03
C THR A 157 1.47 -0.53 -0.20
N PHE A 158 0.77 -0.10 0.85
CA PHE A 158 1.26 0.89 1.81
C PHE A 158 1.69 0.19 3.11
N PRO A 159 3.01 0.14 3.41
CA PRO A 159 3.51 -0.46 4.64
C PRO A 159 3.53 0.55 5.80
N HIS A 160 2.75 0.32 6.84
CA HIS A 160 2.77 1.18 8.02
C HIS A 160 4.13 1.15 8.71
N ALA A 161 4.78 -0.01 8.84
CA ALA A 161 6.04 -0.13 9.58
C ALA A 161 7.10 0.86 9.08
N ALA A 162 7.25 0.97 7.75
CA ALA A 162 8.19 1.87 7.09
C ALA A 162 7.92 3.36 7.38
N HIS A 163 6.68 3.71 7.70
CA HIS A 163 6.28 5.09 8.02
C HIS A 163 6.27 5.32 9.54
N THR A 164 5.72 4.39 10.33
CA THR A 164 5.57 4.53 11.78
C THR A 164 6.86 4.29 12.57
N MET A 165 7.95 3.88 11.91
CA MET A 165 9.27 3.81 12.56
C MET A 165 9.90 5.19 12.81
N TRP A 166 9.38 6.26 12.18
CA TRP A 166 9.87 7.63 12.35
C TRP A 166 8.77 8.70 12.34
N LEU A 167 7.54 8.35 11.95
CA LEU A 167 6.37 9.24 11.98
C LEU A 167 5.33 8.78 13.00
N SER A 168 4.63 9.76 13.56
CA SER A 168 3.49 9.52 14.44
C SER A 168 2.20 9.24 13.67
N CYS A 169 1.20 8.62 14.30
CA CYS A 169 -0.13 8.43 13.69
C CYS A 169 -0.76 9.77 13.26
N ALA A 170 -0.53 10.83 14.05
CA ALA A 170 -1.06 12.17 13.81
C ALA A 170 -0.43 12.86 12.59
N SER A 171 0.74 12.39 12.13
CA SER A 171 1.38 12.87 10.91
C SER A 171 0.53 12.59 9.67
N CYS A 172 -0.34 11.58 9.72
CA CYS A 172 -1.19 11.15 8.60
C CYS A 172 -2.68 11.25 8.91
N HIS A 173 -3.10 10.88 10.12
CA HIS A 173 -4.50 10.74 10.49
C HIS A 173 -4.96 11.87 11.41
N PRO A 174 -6.19 12.40 11.21
CA PRO A 174 -7.10 12.12 10.10
C PRO A 174 -6.85 13.02 8.87
N ALA A 175 -5.89 13.95 8.94
CA ALA A 175 -5.76 15.06 8.00
C ALA A 175 -5.50 14.64 6.54
N ILE A 176 -4.63 13.64 6.33
CA ILE A 176 -4.30 13.12 5.00
C ILE A 176 -5.20 11.92 4.68
N PHE A 177 -5.33 11.01 5.65
CA PHE A 177 -6.12 9.79 5.50
C PHE A 177 -7.11 9.71 6.66
N PRO A 178 -8.43 9.70 6.42
CA PRO A 178 -9.39 9.52 7.49
C PRO A 178 -9.46 8.05 7.96
N LEU A 179 -9.50 7.83 9.28
CA LEU A 179 -9.59 6.48 9.89
C LEU A 179 -11.00 5.87 9.79
N LYS A 180 -12.04 6.70 9.66
CA LYS A 180 -13.43 6.24 9.58
C LYS A 180 -13.76 5.83 8.15
N ARG A 181 -14.51 4.72 8.01
CA ARG A 181 -15.08 4.30 6.73
C ARG A 181 -15.94 5.44 6.19
N GLN A 182 -15.52 6.00 5.06
CA GLN A 182 -16.24 7.10 4.41
C GLN A 182 -17.45 6.57 3.64
N ALA A 183 -18.50 7.38 3.53
CA ALA A 183 -19.69 7.04 2.74
C ALA A 183 -19.38 6.90 1.25
N ALA A 184 -18.41 7.67 0.74
CA ALA A 184 -17.78 7.48 -0.56
C ALA A 184 -16.28 7.26 -0.33
N PRO A 185 -15.67 6.21 -0.92
CA PRO A 185 -14.24 5.98 -0.77
C PRO A 185 -13.44 7.15 -1.37
N THR A 186 -12.42 7.62 -0.64
CA THR A 186 -11.46 8.59 -1.14
C THR A 186 -10.85 8.07 -2.44
N THR A 187 -11.07 8.78 -3.55
CA THR A 187 -10.39 8.48 -4.80
C THR A 187 -9.01 9.11 -4.74
N ILE A 188 -7.98 8.28 -4.79
CA ILE A 188 -6.57 8.70 -4.81
C ILE A 188 -6.08 8.50 -6.23
N THR A 189 -5.76 9.61 -6.91
CA THR A 189 -5.19 9.58 -8.27
C THR A 189 -3.73 10.03 -8.26
N MET A 190 -2.97 9.61 -9.27
CA MET A 190 -1.61 10.12 -9.46
C MET A 190 -1.59 11.63 -9.71
N ALA A 191 -2.63 12.20 -10.32
CA ALA A 191 -2.75 13.64 -10.50
C ALA A 191 -2.86 14.38 -9.15
N GLU A 192 -3.61 13.82 -8.19
CA GLU A 192 -3.71 14.37 -6.84
C GLU A 192 -2.41 14.21 -6.06
N ASN A 193 -1.73 13.07 -6.18
CA ASN A 193 -0.42 12.84 -5.61
C ASN A 193 0.60 13.87 -6.15
N LEU A 194 0.68 14.05 -7.47
CA LEU A 194 1.57 15.05 -8.07
C LEU A 194 1.19 16.49 -7.67
N ALA A 195 -0.07 16.75 -7.36
CA ALA A 195 -0.54 18.03 -6.81
C ALA A 195 -0.27 18.20 -5.29
N GLY A 196 0.43 17.27 -4.65
CA GLY A 196 0.81 17.36 -3.24
C GLY A 196 -0.28 16.91 -2.26
N ARG A 197 -1.26 16.10 -2.71
CA ARG A 197 -2.26 15.45 -1.84
C ARG A 197 -1.90 13.99 -1.57
N TYR A 198 -2.51 13.39 -0.54
CA TYR A 198 -2.32 12.00 -0.15
C TYR A 198 -0.83 11.63 -0.01
N CYS A 199 -0.31 10.68 -0.80
CA CYS A 199 1.09 10.27 -0.77
C CYS A 199 2.03 11.43 -1.12
N GLY A 200 1.57 12.34 -1.99
CA GLY A 200 2.32 13.51 -2.45
C GLY A 200 2.51 14.62 -1.43
N VAL A 201 1.89 14.52 -0.25
CA VAL A 201 2.21 15.42 0.87
C VAL A 201 3.70 15.28 1.23
N CYS A 202 4.23 14.05 1.12
CA CYS A 202 5.63 13.74 1.44
C CYS A 202 6.45 13.30 0.22
N HIS A 203 5.93 12.39 -0.62
CA HIS A 203 6.65 11.86 -1.78
C HIS A 203 6.79 12.92 -2.87
N GLY A 204 8.04 13.21 -3.27
CA GLY A 204 8.40 14.31 -4.17
C GLY A 204 8.74 15.63 -3.47
N ARG A 205 8.70 15.67 -2.13
CA ARG A 205 9.13 16.82 -1.32
C ARG A 205 10.19 16.43 -0.30
N VAL A 206 9.85 15.52 0.62
CA VAL A 206 10.73 15.05 1.70
C VAL A 206 11.14 13.58 1.53
N ALA A 207 10.43 12.84 0.68
CA ALA A 207 10.75 11.47 0.30
C ALA A 207 10.83 11.35 -1.23
N PHE A 208 11.26 10.19 -1.74
CA PHE A 208 11.38 9.93 -3.16
C PHE A 208 10.12 10.32 -3.95
N GLY A 209 10.32 10.90 -5.14
CA GLY A 209 9.23 11.31 -6.02
C GLY A 209 8.66 10.19 -6.88
N PHE A 210 7.60 10.49 -7.61
CA PHE A 210 6.86 9.53 -8.43
C PHE A 210 7.49 9.23 -9.80
N GLU A 211 8.29 10.16 -10.33
CA GLU A 211 8.92 10.03 -11.65
C GLU A 211 9.85 8.82 -11.73
N GLY A 212 9.62 7.95 -12.71
CA GLY A 212 10.41 6.73 -12.98
C GLY A 212 10.33 5.63 -11.90
N ARG A 213 9.62 5.86 -10.79
CA ARG A 213 9.66 5.01 -9.59
C ARG A 213 8.33 4.33 -9.25
N CYS A 214 7.54 4.06 -10.28
CA CYS A 214 6.20 3.46 -10.17
C CYS A 214 6.19 2.16 -9.33
N ALA A 215 7.18 1.29 -9.55
CA ALA A 215 7.29 -0.01 -8.90
C ALA A 215 7.54 0.07 -7.38
N ARG A 216 7.99 1.21 -6.86
CA ARG A 216 8.17 1.39 -5.40
C ARG A 216 6.84 1.36 -4.63
N CYS A 217 5.73 1.65 -5.31
CA CYS A 217 4.39 1.59 -4.75
C CYS A 217 3.55 0.50 -5.42
N HIS A 218 3.60 0.44 -6.75
CA HIS A 218 2.82 -0.50 -7.54
C HIS A 218 3.55 -1.84 -7.66
N ALA A 219 3.39 -2.73 -6.69
CA ALA A 219 4.16 -3.98 -6.56
C ALA A 219 4.06 -4.95 -7.75
N ARG A 220 3.08 -4.75 -8.64
CA ARG A 220 2.90 -5.56 -9.87
C ARG A 220 3.47 -4.87 -11.12
N VAL A 221 3.93 -3.63 -11.01
CA VAL A 221 4.68 -2.95 -12.06
C VAL A 221 6.14 -3.42 -11.96
N PRO A 222 6.74 -3.92 -13.06
CA PRO A 222 8.14 -4.33 -13.06
C PRO A 222 9.06 -3.18 -12.62
N ALA A 223 10.03 -3.47 -11.74
CA ALA A 223 10.97 -2.47 -11.24
C ALA A 223 12.15 -2.21 -12.20
N THR A 224 12.42 -3.13 -13.12
CA THR A 224 13.54 -3.06 -14.05
C THR A 224 13.05 -3.30 -15.47
N ALA A 225 13.68 -2.62 -16.44
CA ALA A 225 13.57 -3.02 -17.83
C ALA A 225 14.46 -4.24 -18.03
N ASP A 226 13.91 -5.29 -18.62
CA ASP A 226 14.72 -6.33 -19.24
C ASP A 226 15.19 -5.79 -20.61
N ARG A 227 15.99 -4.70 -20.58
CA ARG A 227 16.69 -4.20 -21.76
C ARG A 227 17.96 -5.04 -21.87
N PRO A 228 18.23 -5.68 -23.02
CA PRO A 228 19.56 -6.20 -23.30
C PRO A 228 20.53 -5.04 -23.14
N VAL A 229 21.43 -5.11 -22.14
CA VAL A 229 22.57 -4.21 -22.08
C VAL A 229 23.44 -4.60 -23.25
N ASP A 230 23.26 -3.88 -24.35
CA ASP A 230 23.88 -4.32 -25.57
C ASP A 230 25.38 -3.95 -25.54
N GLU A 231 26.23 -4.93 -25.26
CA GLU A 231 27.68 -4.84 -25.39
C GLU A 231 28.12 -4.88 -26.88
N GLN A 232 27.18 -5.01 -27.82
CA GLN A 232 27.46 -5.06 -29.25
C GLN A 232 28.11 -3.76 -29.77
N PRO A 233 28.95 -3.86 -30.82
CA PRO A 233 29.66 -2.72 -31.38
C PRO A 233 28.69 -1.66 -31.92
N ARG A 234 29.05 -0.39 -31.70
CA ARG A 234 28.29 0.81 -32.07
C ARG A 234 27.68 0.68 -33.47
N THR A 235 26.35 0.73 -33.56
CA THR A 235 25.66 0.73 -34.86
C THR A 235 25.99 2.02 -35.63
N PRO A 236 25.92 2.03 -36.98
CA PRO A 236 26.25 3.22 -37.77
C PRO A 236 25.48 4.49 -37.37
N ILE A 237 24.28 4.32 -36.81
CA ILE A 237 23.45 5.43 -36.34
C ILE A 237 24.00 6.11 -35.08
N GLU A 238 24.80 5.44 -34.25
CA GLU A 238 25.45 6.06 -33.09
C GLU A 238 26.53 7.09 -33.47
N GLY A 239 27.02 7.01 -34.71
CA GLY A 239 27.91 8.03 -35.28
C GLY A 239 27.20 9.27 -35.80
N ALA A 240 25.86 9.27 -35.88
CA ALA A 240 25.11 10.39 -36.41
C ALA A 240 25.02 11.53 -35.39
N THR A 241 25.58 12.69 -35.74
CA THR A 241 25.55 13.91 -34.90
C THR A 241 24.42 14.86 -35.26
N ALA A 242 23.69 14.59 -36.35
CA ALA A 242 22.58 15.40 -36.82
C ALA A 242 21.35 14.54 -37.13
N TRP A 243 20.16 15.04 -36.77
CA TRP A 243 18.88 14.36 -37.00
C TRP A 243 18.67 13.94 -38.45
N LYS A 244 19.01 14.84 -39.40
CA LYS A 244 18.89 14.59 -40.84
C LYS A 244 19.67 13.36 -41.32
N ASP A 245 20.74 12.99 -40.63
CA ASP A 245 21.60 11.87 -41.00
C ASP A 245 21.19 10.61 -40.23
N ALA A 246 20.79 10.75 -38.96
CA ALA A 246 20.22 9.65 -38.17
C ALA A 246 18.95 9.07 -38.81
N VAL A 247 18.03 9.92 -39.30
CA VAL A 247 16.77 9.46 -39.91
C VAL A 247 16.99 8.63 -41.16
N LYS A 248 18.06 8.87 -41.92
CA LYS A 248 18.40 8.07 -43.12
C LYS A 248 18.82 6.63 -42.77
N LEU A 249 19.26 6.41 -41.53
CA LEU A 249 19.74 5.13 -41.03
C LEU A 249 18.65 4.35 -40.29
N LEU A 250 17.49 4.97 -40.03
CA LEU A 250 16.36 4.32 -39.38
C LEU A 250 15.47 3.62 -40.42
N PRO A 251 14.87 2.47 -40.09
CA PRO A 251 13.78 1.92 -40.88
C PRO A 251 12.62 2.92 -40.95
N GLY A 252 11.97 3.03 -42.11
CA GLY A 252 10.87 3.96 -42.34
C GLY A 252 9.49 3.29 -42.34
N ALA A 253 8.47 4.03 -41.92
CA ALA A 253 7.06 3.69 -42.07
C ALA A 253 6.20 4.94 -42.26
N ALA A 254 5.30 4.92 -43.25
CA ALA A 254 4.30 5.96 -43.48
C ALA A 254 4.86 7.41 -43.38
N GLY A 255 5.98 7.66 -44.07
CA GLY A 255 6.59 8.99 -44.15
C GLY A 255 7.42 9.44 -42.94
N GLY A 256 7.71 8.56 -41.98
CA GLY A 256 8.63 8.85 -40.87
C GLY A 256 9.37 7.61 -40.36
N PRO A 257 10.21 7.72 -39.32
CA PRO A 257 10.91 6.58 -38.74
C PRO A 257 9.96 5.56 -38.07
N ASP A 258 10.28 4.28 -38.21
CA ASP A 258 9.66 3.17 -37.49
C ASP A 258 10.54 2.75 -36.31
N TRP A 259 10.33 3.41 -35.17
CA TRP A 259 11.09 3.18 -33.94
C TRP A 259 10.94 1.75 -33.41
N ALA A 260 9.76 1.15 -33.52
CA ALA A 260 9.52 -0.21 -33.03
C ALA A 260 10.33 -1.23 -33.83
N LYS A 261 10.39 -1.05 -35.16
CA LYS A 261 11.22 -1.86 -36.04
C LYS A 261 12.71 -1.65 -35.75
N ALA A 262 13.14 -0.39 -35.57
CA ALA A 262 14.52 -0.06 -35.25
C ALA A 262 15.02 -0.75 -33.96
N LEU A 263 14.17 -0.83 -32.94
CA LEU A 263 14.47 -1.56 -31.70
C LEU A 263 14.54 -3.06 -31.92
N THR A 264 13.52 -3.62 -32.59
CA THR A 264 13.43 -5.08 -32.82
C THR A 264 14.59 -5.60 -33.66
N GLU A 265 15.05 -4.81 -34.63
CA GLU A 265 16.18 -5.16 -35.50
C GLU A 265 17.55 -4.78 -34.90
N GLY A 266 17.59 -4.22 -33.67
CA GLY A 266 18.85 -3.82 -33.03
C GLY A 266 19.57 -2.65 -33.73
N VAL A 267 18.86 -1.85 -34.53
CA VAL A 267 19.44 -0.67 -35.19
C VAL A 267 19.80 0.40 -34.17
N ILE A 268 19.03 0.52 -33.08
CA ILE A 268 19.26 1.46 -31.99
C ILE A 268 19.30 0.74 -30.64
N ALA A 269 20.16 1.24 -29.74
CA ALA A 269 20.20 0.91 -28.32
C ALA A 269 19.96 2.20 -27.51
N PRO A 270 18.69 2.52 -27.16
CA PRO A 270 18.38 3.75 -26.45
C PRO A 270 19.01 3.76 -25.05
N ARG A 271 19.61 4.89 -24.69
CA ARG A 271 20.04 5.14 -23.31
C ARG A 271 18.82 5.40 -22.42
N ALA A 272 18.98 5.15 -21.12
CA ALA A 272 18.01 5.49 -20.08
C ALA A 272 17.52 6.95 -20.14
N GLY A 273 18.41 7.87 -20.53
CA GLY A 273 18.07 9.28 -20.70
C GLY A 273 19.20 10.08 -21.34
N ALA A 274 19.00 11.40 -21.42
CA ALA A 274 20.02 12.32 -21.90
C ALA A 274 21.18 12.50 -20.90
N ASP A 275 20.87 12.41 -19.60
CA ASP A 275 21.86 12.39 -18.52
C ASP A 275 22.57 11.01 -18.50
N PRO A 276 23.91 10.95 -18.54
CA PRO A 276 24.66 9.70 -18.37
C PRO A 276 24.36 8.93 -17.07
N LYS A 277 23.80 9.58 -16.06
CA LYS A 277 23.39 8.98 -14.78
C LYS A 277 21.92 8.58 -14.73
N ALA A 278 21.16 8.76 -15.81
CA ALA A 278 19.77 8.35 -15.86
C ALA A 278 19.67 6.84 -15.61
N GLU A 279 18.78 6.45 -14.70
CA GLU A 279 18.49 5.05 -14.42
C GLU A 279 17.53 4.49 -15.48
N ASP A 280 17.72 3.23 -15.86
CA ASP A 280 16.81 2.56 -16.80
C ASP A 280 15.41 2.43 -16.19
N GLU A 281 14.43 3.00 -16.89
CA GLU A 281 13.02 2.79 -16.58
C GLU A 281 12.51 1.50 -17.24
N PRO A 282 11.61 0.76 -16.57
CA PRO A 282 11.05 -0.48 -17.08
C PRO A 282 10.34 -0.31 -18.42
N VAL A 283 10.59 -1.21 -19.36
CA VAL A 283 9.71 -1.38 -20.51
C VAL A 283 8.36 -1.84 -19.98
N PHE A 284 7.35 -0.99 -20.12
CA PHE A 284 6.07 -1.17 -19.47
C PHE A 284 5.11 -1.90 -20.39
N PRO A 285 4.76 -3.18 -20.13
CA PRO A 285 4.00 -4.01 -21.04
C PRO A 285 2.49 -3.80 -20.84
N LEU A 286 2.02 -2.56 -21.01
CA LEU A 286 0.61 -2.20 -20.91
C LEU A 286 0.10 -1.60 -22.22
N ASP A 287 -0.92 -2.23 -22.79
CA ASP A 287 -1.68 -1.65 -23.88
C ASP A 287 -2.89 -0.91 -23.34
N VAL A 288 -3.03 0.36 -23.73
CA VAL A 288 -4.21 1.16 -23.41
C VAL A 288 -5.11 1.20 -24.62
N THR A 289 -6.35 0.74 -24.44
CA THR A 289 -7.40 0.88 -25.46
C THR A 289 -8.23 2.12 -25.19
N LEU A 290 -8.21 3.07 -26.13
CA LEU A 290 -9.06 4.25 -26.11
C LEU A 290 -10.29 3.98 -26.98
N VAL A 291 -11.48 4.02 -26.39
CA VAL A 291 -12.74 3.75 -27.10
C VAL A 291 -13.54 5.05 -27.23
N PRO A 292 -13.72 5.60 -28.44
CA PRO A 292 -14.61 6.74 -28.66
C PRO A 292 -16.05 6.36 -28.28
N ALA A 293 -16.73 7.23 -27.53
CA ALA A 293 -18.09 6.97 -27.05
C ALA A 293 -19.12 6.92 -28.19
N ASP A 294 -18.89 7.73 -29.22
CA ASP A 294 -19.72 7.87 -30.42
C ASP A 294 -19.44 6.80 -31.47
N ASN A 295 -18.20 6.29 -31.54
CA ASN A 295 -17.82 5.27 -32.51
C ASN A 295 -16.84 4.23 -31.94
N PRO A 296 -17.35 3.23 -31.19
CA PRO A 296 -16.51 2.21 -30.55
C PRO A 296 -15.71 1.34 -31.52
N ALA A 297 -16.17 1.19 -32.77
CA ALA A 297 -15.47 0.42 -33.79
C ALA A 297 -14.11 1.06 -34.15
N PHE A 298 -14.01 2.38 -34.03
CA PHE A 298 -12.78 3.16 -34.26
C PHE A 298 -11.89 3.27 -33.01
N LYS A 299 -11.95 2.29 -32.10
CA LYS A 299 -11.04 2.23 -30.96
C LYS A 299 -9.58 2.33 -31.38
N VAL A 300 -8.77 2.93 -30.52
CA VAL A 300 -7.32 3.06 -30.67
C VAL A 300 -6.62 2.16 -29.66
N VAL A 301 -5.55 1.50 -30.08
CA VAL A 301 -4.66 0.78 -29.17
C VAL A 301 -3.33 1.52 -29.08
N PHE A 302 -2.93 1.88 -27.87
CA PHE A 302 -1.65 2.49 -27.56
C PHE A 302 -0.78 1.50 -26.77
N PRO A 303 0.31 1.00 -27.36
CA PRO A 303 1.20 0.07 -26.67
C PRO A 303 2.29 0.82 -25.88
N HIS A 304 2.28 0.74 -24.54
CA HIS A 304 3.34 1.34 -23.73
C HIS A 304 4.69 0.68 -24.00
N GLY A 305 4.75 -0.62 -24.26
CA GLY A 305 6.02 -1.33 -24.43
C GLY A 305 6.87 -0.72 -25.54
N ALA A 306 6.26 -0.44 -26.69
CA ALA A 306 6.95 0.17 -27.83
C ALA A 306 7.43 1.61 -27.55
N HIS A 307 6.77 2.35 -26.65
CA HIS A 307 7.12 3.72 -26.31
C HIS A 307 8.12 3.80 -25.15
N THR A 308 7.92 3.01 -24.10
CA THR A 308 8.78 2.94 -22.92
C THR A 308 10.10 2.22 -23.18
N ALA A 309 10.20 1.50 -24.29
CA ALA A 309 11.48 1.02 -24.81
C ALA A 309 12.43 2.14 -25.23
N VAL A 310 11.90 3.31 -25.61
CA VAL A 310 12.71 4.46 -26.10
C VAL A 310 12.55 5.74 -25.29
N LEU A 311 11.47 5.87 -24.52
CA LEU A 311 11.11 7.08 -23.79
C LEU A 311 10.86 6.77 -22.31
N SER A 312 11.13 7.74 -21.45
CA SER A 312 10.76 7.68 -20.04
C SER A 312 9.29 8.02 -19.82
N CYS A 313 8.73 7.60 -18.70
CA CYS A 313 7.39 7.94 -18.24
C CYS A 313 7.17 9.46 -18.22
N ALA A 314 8.17 10.21 -17.74
CA ALA A 314 8.15 11.66 -17.60
C ALA A 314 8.06 12.40 -18.95
N THR A 315 8.47 11.74 -20.05
CA THR A 315 8.34 12.30 -21.40
C THR A 315 6.86 12.55 -21.76
N CYS A 316 5.97 11.68 -21.27
CA CYS A 316 4.55 11.71 -21.59
C CYS A 316 3.68 12.21 -20.43
N HIS A 317 4.00 11.81 -19.20
CA HIS A 317 3.15 12.04 -18.04
C HIS A 317 3.76 13.05 -17.06
N PRO A 318 2.94 13.95 -16.49
CA PRO A 318 1.54 14.22 -16.81
C PRO A 318 1.35 15.22 -17.98
N ALA A 319 2.44 15.69 -18.59
CA ALA A 319 2.45 16.87 -19.45
C ALA A 319 1.69 16.71 -20.78
N ILE A 320 1.68 15.50 -21.36
CA ILE A 320 0.95 15.18 -22.59
C ILE A 320 -0.32 14.42 -22.27
N PHE A 321 -0.23 13.44 -21.38
CA PHE A 321 -1.34 12.56 -21.01
C PHE A 321 -1.51 12.52 -19.50
N LYS A 322 -2.76 12.50 -19.04
CA LYS A 322 -3.09 12.25 -17.64
C LYS A 322 -3.06 10.75 -17.39
N MET A 323 -2.59 10.36 -16.21
CA MET A 323 -2.69 8.98 -15.73
C MET A 323 -4.10 8.68 -15.19
N ALA A 324 -5.12 8.98 -16.00
CA ALA A 324 -6.54 8.82 -15.67
C ALA A 324 -7.34 8.45 -16.93
N ALA A 325 -8.12 7.37 -16.85
CA ALA A 325 -8.97 6.95 -17.95
C ALA A 325 -10.00 8.04 -18.31
N GLY A 326 -10.12 8.35 -19.61
CA GLY A 326 -11.01 9.41 -20.09
C GLY A 326 -10.60 10.83 -19.67
N GLY A 327 -9.41 11.02 -19.09
CA GLY A 327 -8.95 12.32 -18.58
C GLY A 327 -8.56 13.32 -19.67
N ASP A 328 -8.35 12.84 -20.90
CA ASP A 328 -7.81 13.62 -22.02
C ASP A 328 -8.77 13.67 -23.21
N PRO A 329 -9.20 14.86 -23.65
CA PRO A 329 -10.06 15.04 -24.83
C PRO A 329 -9.26 14.94 -26.13
N ILE A 330 -8.80 13.72 -26.44
CA ILE A 330 -8.00 13.38 -27.62
C ILE A 330 -8.90 13.33 -28.85
N THR A 331 -8.52 14.06 -29.90
CA THR A 331 -9.22 14.04 -31.21
C THR A 331 -8.21 14.14 -32.34
N MET A 332 -8.56 13.66 -33.54
CA MET A 332 -7.68 13.78 -34.71
C MET A 332 -7.32 15.24 -35.05
N PRO A 333 -8.24 16.23 -35.00
CA PRO A 333 -7.87 17.63 -35.18
C PRO A 333 -6.79 18.10 -34.21
N LYS A 334 -6.87 17.72 -32.93
CA LYS A 334 -5.84 18.05 -31.94
C LYS A 334 -4.51 17.34 -32.19
N ILE A 335 -4.56 16.08 -32.63
CA ILE A 335 -3.38 15.34 -33.06
C ILE A 335 -2.70 16.06 -34.24
N TYR A 336 -3.46 16.49 -35.25
CA TYR A 336 -2.90 17.26 -36.36
C TYR A 336 -2.38 18.65 -35.94
N ALA A 337 -2.96 19.25 -34.90
CA ALA A 337 -2.46 20.48 -34.29
C ALA A 337 -1.19 20.28 -33.43
N GLY A 338 -0.70 19.05 -33.30
CA GLY A 338 0.53 18.75 -32.54
C GLY A 338 0.32 18.50 -31.05
N GLU A 339 -0.91 18.23 -30.62
CA GLU A 339 -1.26 17.79 -29.27
C GLU A 339 -1.29 16.26 -29.16
N TYR A 340 -1.21 15.72 -27.94
CA TYR A 340 -1.27 14.27 -27.67
C TYR A 340 -0.27 13.48 -28.53
N CYS A 341 -0.74 12.49 -29.29
CA CYS A 341 0.07 11.69 -30.21
C CYS A 341 0.83 12.56 -31.23
N GLY A 342 0.25 13.70 -31.63
CA GLY A 342 0.84 14.65 -32.57
C GLY A 342 2.02 15.44 -32.03
N ARG A 343 2.30 15.36 -30.72
CA ARG A 343 3.55 15.88 -30.15
C ARG A 343 4.77 15.23 -30.81
N CYS A 344 4.64 13.96 -31.21
CA CYS A 344 5.71 13.17 -31.81
C CYS A 344 5.38 12.66 -33.21
N HIS A 345 4.19 12.09 -33.42
CA HIS A 345 3.79 11.56 -34.73
C HIS A 345 3.57 12.68 -35.74
N GLY A 346 4.33 12.62 -36.84
CA GLY A 346 4.40 13.65 -37.88
C GLY A 346 5.50 14.70 -37.67
N LYS A 347 6.27 14.60 -36.58
CA LYS A 347 7.49 15.40 -36.36
C LYS A 347 8.73 14.53 -36.29
N VAL A 348 8.72 13.53 -35.41
CA VAL A 348 9.85 12.61 -35.14
C VAL A 348 9.48 11.14 -35.31
N ALA A 349 8.21 10.84 -35.57
CA ALA A 349 7.68 9.51 -35.88
C ALA A 349 6.75 9.57 -37.10
N PHE A 350 6.25 8.42 -37.55
CA PHE A 350 5.35 8.30 -38.71
C PHE A 350 4.16 9.28 -38.69
N LEU A 351 3.64 9.61 -39.87
CA LEU A 351 2.59 10.60 -40.05
C LEU A 351 1.20 10.03 -39.67
N PRO A 352 0.45 10.67 -38.75
CA PRO A 352 -0.90 10.23 -38.39
C PRO A 352 -1.88 10.25 -39.56
N ALA A 353 -1.66 11.13 -40.54
CA ALA A 353 -2.56 11.32 -41.68
C ALA A 353 -2.59 10.13 -42.65
N THR A 354 -1.53 9.32 -42.68
CA THR A 354 -1.37 8.22 -43.66
C THR A 354 -1.24 6.85 -42.99
N ALA A 355 -1.20 6.81 -41.65
CA ALA A 355 -0.93 5.59 -40.87
C ALA A 355 -2.11 5.15 -40.00
N CYS A 356 -3.35 5.35 -40.49
CA CYS A 356 -4.57 5.12 -39.71
C CYS A 356 -4.63 3.74 -39.04
N GLY A 357 -4.28 2.69 -39.78
CA GLY A 357 -4.26 1.30 -39.31
C GLY A 357 -3.20 0.99 -38.24
N ARG A 358 -2.22 1.86 -38.01
CA ARG A 358 -1.22 1.67 -36.94
C ARG A 358 -1.77 1.97 -35.56
N CYS A 359 -2.83 2.78 -35.48
CA CYS A 359 -3.47 3.15 -34.22
C CYS A 359 -4.86 2.53 -34.08
N HIS A 360 -5.63 2.51 -35.18
CA HIS A 360 -6.99 1.99 -35.21
C HIS A 360 -6.99 0.56 -35.78
N PRO A 361 -7.17 -0.48 -34.95
CA PRO A 361 -7.09 -1.86 -35.43
C PRO A 361 -8.13 -2.19 -36.51
N VAL A 362 -9.28 -1.51 -36.52
CA VAL A 362 -10.32 -1.69 -37.55
C VAL A 362 -9.85 -1.25 -38.95
N MET A 363 -8.80 -0.42 -39.02
CA MET A 363 -8.18 0.04 -40.26
C MET A 363 -6.86 -0.68 -40.57
N ALA A 364 -6.45 -1.64 -39.74
CA ALA A 364 -5.27 -2.46 -39.95
C ALA A 364 -5.61 -3.60 -40.94
N GLY A 365 -5.65 -3.28 -42.23
CA GLY A 365 -5.86 -4.26 -43.30
C GLY A 365 -7.04 -3.92 -44.21
N GLY A 366 -6.69 -3.41 -45.39
CA GLY A 366 -7.40 -3.60 -46.65
C GLY A 366 -6.40 -4.18 -47.64
#